data_AF-A0A1Y2K4N7-F1
#
_entry.id   AF-A0A1Y2K4N7-F1
#
_cell.length_a   1.000
_cell.length_b   1.000
_cell.length_c   1.000
_cell.angle_alpha   90.00
_cell.angle_beta   90.00
_cell.angle_gamma   90.00
#
_symmetry.space_group_name_H-M   'P 1'
#
loop_
_entity.id
_entity.type
_entity.pdbx_description
1 polymer ?
#
loop_
_entity_poly.entity_id
_entity_poly.type
_entity_poly.pdbx_seq_one_letter_code
_entity_poly.pdbx_strand_id
1 'polypeptide(L)'
;MDEMLKRVRDFNSAHPGDIYVERWRIGLLRRAHHRFDQMERVVGHANFHLLSFDEALKVANRYSKVGQFTAEEMDFLEEIFYRSADEYGFMGDKPVRNLTEAVPRREVAKVPYTGNYLYRGDAMRVYDKIRKEVGRKVVLTSGVRSVVKQFHLFLAKAVESDGNLSLASRSLAPPGYSFHGVGDFDVGQRGLGKLNFTVHFTQSEVFQGLAERGYLKLRYTRDNQLGVRFEPWHIKVVSA
;
A
#
# COMPACT_ATOMS: atom_id res chain seq x y z
N MET A 1 4.55 18.82 -21.78
CA MET A 1 4.71 17.74 -20.78
C MET A 1 3.35 17.12 -20.62
N ASP A 2 3.25 15.81 -20.80
CA ASP A 2 2.00 15.04 -20.65
C ASP A 2 1.30 15.40 -19.32
N GLU A 3 0.00 15.67 -19.38
CA GLU A 3 -0.80 16.17 -18.26
C GLU A 3 -0.76 15.18 -17.08
N MET A 4 -0.79 13.89 -17.37
CA MET A 4 -0.66 12.85 -16.36
C MET A 4 0.67 12.92 -15.62
N LEU A 5 1.80 13.09 -16.33
CA LEU A 5 3.11 13.22 -15.71
C LEU A 5 3.20 14.43 -14.78
N LYS A 6 2.52 15.53 -15.11
CA LYS A 6 2.43 16.69 -14.22
C LYS A 6 1.68 16.33 -12.94
N ARG A 7 0.53 15.67 -13.03
CA ARG A 7 -0.26 15.23 -11.88
C ARG A 7 0.50 14.24 -10.99
N VAL A 8 1.26 13.31 -11.57
CA VAL A 8 2.08 12.34 -10.83
C VAL A 8 3.26 13.00 -10.12
N ARG A 9 3.90 14.02 -10.73
CA ARG A 9 4.98 14.78 -10.07
C ARG A 9 4.45 15.65 -8.93
N ASP A 10 3.24 16.17 -9.10
CA ASP A 10 2.50 16.95 -8.10
C ASP A 10 1.39 16.10 -7.44
N PHE A 11 1.74 14.86 -7.06
CA PHE A 11 0.78 13.83 -6.62
C PHE A 11 0.00 14.21 -5.37
N ASN A 12 0.57 15.08 -4.52
CA ASN A 12 0.00 15.52 -3.25
C ASN A 12 -0.89 16.76 -3.36
N SER A 13 -1.14 17.25 -4.58
CA SER A 13 -2.02 18.38 -4.84
C SER A 13 -3.30 17.92 -5.53
N ALA A 14 -4.38 18.68 -5.32
CA ALA A 14 -5.63 18.49 -6.05
C ALA A 14 -5.49 19.00 -7.49
N HIS A 15 -6.09 18.28 -8.43
CA HIS A 15 -6.09 18.63 -9.86
C HIS A 15 -7.52 18.72 -10.41
N PRO A 16 -7.75 19.49 -11.49
CA PRO A 16 -9.04 19.51 -12.17
C PRO A 16 -9.49 18.10 -12.61
N GLY A 17 -10.74 17.76 -12.32
CA GLY A 17 -11.31 16.44 -12.63
C GLY A 17 -10.96 15.33 -11.63
N ASP A 18 -10.32 15.65 -10.50
CA ASP A 18 -10.16 14.69 -9.41
C ASP A 18 -11.53 14.21 -8.90
N ILE A 19 -11.62 12.91 -8.59
CA ILE A 19 -12.80 12.27 -8.00
C ILE A 19 -12.72 12.37 -6.49
N TYR A 20 -13.81 12.83 -5.88
CA TYR A 20 -13.97 12.94 -4.44
C TYR A 20 -15.07 12.00 -3.96
N VAL A 21 -14.96 11.55 -2.72
CA VAL A 21 -16.09 11.02 -1.96
C VAL A 21 -17.15 12.12 -1.86
N GLU A 22 -18.42 11.76 -2.07
CA GLU A 22 -19.52 12.71 -1.95
C GLU A 22 -19.55 13.34 -0.56
N ARG A 23 -19.86 14.64 -0.47
CA ARG A 23 -19.81 15.38 0.80
C ARG A 23 -20.58 14.72 1.93
N TRP A 24 -21.74 14.13 1.63
CA TRP A 24 -22.58 13.44 2.61
C TRP A 24 -21.98 12.10 3.08
N ARG A 25 -21.08 11.49 2.30
CA ARG A 25 -20.36 10.25 2.63
C ARG A 25 -19.00 10.48 3.29
N ILE A 26 -18.54 11.72 3.48
CA ILE A 26 -17.26 11.98 4.17
C ILE A 26 -17.27 11.42 5.60
N GLY A 27 -18.42 11.47 6.28
CA GLY A 27 -18.59 10.81 7.58
C GLY A 27 -18.39 9.30 7.50
N LEU A 28 -18.87 8.67 6.42
CA LEU A 28 -18.73 7.24 6.16
C LEU A 28 -17.26 6.86 5.94
N LEU A 29 -16.55 7.62 5.10
CA LEU A 29 -15.11 7.47 4.87
C LEU A 29 -14.32 7.50 6.19
N ARG A 30 -14.58 8.51 7.04
CA ARG A 30 -13.89 8.67 8.32
C ARG A 30 -14.17 7.51 9.28
N ARG A 31 -15.42 7.04 9.37
CA ARG A 31 -15.77 5.90 10.22
C ARG A 31 -15.14 4.61 9.73
N ALA A 32 -15.23 4.30 8.43
CA ALA A 32 -14.60 3.13 7.84
C ALA A 32 -13.07 3.10 8.09
N HIS A 33 -12.38 4.23 7.84
CA HIS A 33 -10.96 4.36 8.16
C HIS A 33 -10.68 4.16 9.67
N HIS A 34 -11.49 4.79 10.54
CA HIS A 34 -11.33 4.67 11.99
C HIS A 34 -11.45 3.22 12.48
N ARG A 35 -12.37 2.41 11.91
CA ARG A 35 -12.47 0.98 12.25
C ARG A 35 -11.18 0.24 11.94
N PHE A 36 -10.58 0.48 10.78
CA PHE A 36 -9.30 -0.14 10.44
C PHE A 36 -8.16 0.32 11.35
N ASP A 37 -8.10 1.61 11.74
CA ASP A 37 -7.13 2.11 12.73
C ASP A 37 -7.28 1.40 14.08
N GLN A 38 -8.51 1.28 14.59
CA GLN A 38 -8.77 0.58 15.85
C GLN A 38 -8.47 -0.92 15.73
N MET A 39 -8.75 -1.51 14.58
CA MET A 39 -8.48 -2.91 14.31
C MET A 39 -6.97 -3.19 14.33
N GLU A 40 -6.14 -2.36 13.69
CA GLU A 40 -4.68 -2.49 13.74
C GLU A 40 -4.14 -2.41 15.18
N ARG A 41 -4.68 -1.51 16.00
CA ARG A 41 -4.34 -1.41 17.43
C ARG A 41 -4.72 -2.67 18.22
N VAL A 42 -5.87 -3.27 17.91
CA VAL A 42 -6.37 -4.48 18.60
C VAL A 42 -5.59 -5.73 18.19
N VAL A 43 -5.37 -5.96 16.90
CA VAL A 43 -4.71 -7.19 16.41
C VAL A 43 -3.19 -7.11 16.45
N GLY A 44 -2.65 -5.89 16.52
CA GLY A 44 -1.23 -5.59 16.47
C GLY A 44 -0.71 -5.44 15.03
N HIS A 45 0.19 -4.47 14.85
CA HIS A 45 0.73 -4.05 13.55
C HIS A 45 1.12 -5.21 12.63
N ALA A 46 1.92 -6.16 13.12
CA ALA A 46 2.37 -7.28 12.29
C ALA A 46 1.20 -8.17 11.83
N ASN A 47 0.29 -8.55 12.73
CA ASN A 47 -0.83 -9.43 12.38
C ASN A 47 -1.81 -8.72 11.44
N PHE A 48 -1.94 -7.40 11.54
CA PHE A 48 -2.82 -6.61 10.68
C PHE A 48 -2.43 -6.71 9.19
N HIS A 49 -1.15 -6.91 8.87
CA HIS A 49 -0.69 -7.09 7.49
C HIS A 49 -1.23 -8.36 6.81
N LEU A 50 -1.63 -9.35 7.60
CA LEU A 50 -2.15 -10.64 7.10
C LEU A 50 -3.66 -10.78 7.28
N LEU A 51 -4.32 -9.80 7.89
CA LEU A 51 -5.73 -9.89 8.22
C LEU A 51 -6.57 -9.89 6.94
N SER A 52 -7.29 -10.97 6.67
CA SER A 52 -8.28 -11.04 5.59
C SER A 52 -9.52 -10.21 5.93
N PHE A 53 -10.33 -9.91 4.92
CA PHE A 53 -11.58 -9.16 5.13
C PHE A 53 -12.57 -9.92 6.03
N ASP A 54 -12.71 -11.24 5.85
CA ASP A 54 -13.56 -12.07 6.71
C ASP A 54 -13.07 -12.11 8.17
N GLU A 55 -11.75 -12.20 8.38
CA GLU A 55 -11.19 -12.09 9.74
C GLU A 55 -11.41 -10.69 10.32
N ALA A 56 -11.31 -9.64 9.50
CA ALA A 56 -11.58 -8.27 9.92
C ALA A 56 -13.04 -8.09 10.40
N LEU A 57 -14.01 -8.67 9.71
CA LEU A 57 -15.42 -8.66 10.16
C LEU A 57 -15.60 -9.39 11.49
N LYS A 58 -14.91 -10.53 11.69
CA LYS A 58 -14.93 -11.25 12.97
C LYS A 58 -14.32 -10.42 14.11
N VAL A 59 -13.22 -9.72 13.84
CA VAL A 59 -12.59 -8.81 14.82
C VAL A 59 -13.52 -7.64 15.14
N ALA A 60 -14.09 -6.99 14.13
CA ALA A 60 -15.05 -5.90 14.28
C ALA A 60 -16.26 -6.30 15.14
N ASN A 61 -16.77 -7.51 14.94
CA ASN A 61 -17.87 -8.07 15.74
C ASN A 61 -17.46 -8.37 17.19
N ARG A 62 -16.27 -8.93 17.39
CA ARG A 62 -15.81 -9.37 18.72
C ARG A 62 -15.35 -8.22 19.62
N TYR A 63 -14.75 -7.19 19.06
CA TYR A 63 -14.10 -6.12 19.82
C TYR A 63 -14.87 -4.82 19.67
N SER A 64 -15.57 -4.42 20.74
CA SER A 64 -16.38 -3.18 20.79
C SER A 64 -15.58 -1.91 20.46
N LYS A 65 -14.28 -1.89 20.75
CA LYS A 65 -13.37 -0.79 20.37
C LYS A 65 -13.24 -0.59 18.86
N VAL A 66 -13.41 -1.66 18.08
CA VAL A 66 -13.46 -1.60 16.60
C VAL A 66 -14.88 -1.34 16.15
N GLY A 67 -15.83 -2.11 16.70
CA GLY A 67 -17.24 -2.06 16.35
C GLY A 67 -17.54 -2.67 14.99
N GLN A 68 -18.75 -3.22 14.84
CA GLN A 68 -19.23 -3.83 13.59
C GLN A 68 -19.38 -2.79 12.48
N PHE A 69 -18.99 -3.16 11.26
CA PHE A 69 -19.30 -2.38 10.05
C PHE A 69 -20.81 -2.35 9.83
N THR A 70 -21.36 -1.17 9.52
CA THR A 70 -22.75 -1.03 9.08
C THR A 70 -22.89 -1.47 7.62
N ALA A 71 -24.12 -1.74 7.17
CA ALA A 71 -24.38 -2.04 5.75
C ALA A 71 -23.85 -0.94 4.82
N GLU A 72 -24.11 0.33 5.14
CA GLU A 72 -23.55 1.46 4.36
C GLU A 72 -22.03 1.46 4.29
N GLU A 73 -21.33 1.11 5.38
CA GLU A 73 -19.87 1.03 5.39
C GLU A 73 -19.38 -0.12 4.52
N MET A 74 -20.09 -1.26 4.54
CA MET A 74 -19.79 -2.41 3.69
C MET A 74 -19.96 -2.07 2.22
N ASP A 75 -21.11 -1.48 1.85
CA ASP A 75 -21.40 -1.06 0.48
C ASP A 75 -20.36 -0.06 -0.03
N PHE A 76 -19.94 0.88 0.82
CA PHE A 76 -18.89 1.84 0.48
C PHE A 76 -17.52 1.19 0.25
N LEU A 77 -17.14 0.21 1.07
CA LEU A 77 -15.90 -0.53 0.90
C LEU A 77 -15.93 -1.38 -0.37
N GLU A 78 -17.05 -2.06 -0.65
CA GLU A 78 -17.25 -2.81 -1.88
C GLU A 78 -17.19 -1.89 -3.12
N GLU A 79 -17.85 -0.73 -3.08
CA GLU A 79 -17.79 0.26 -4.15
C GLU A 79 -16.35 0.68 -4.43
N ILE A 80 -15.57 1.03 -3.40
CA ILE A 80 -14.16 1.40 -3.56
C ILE A 80 -13.33 0.24 -4.10
N PHE A 81 -13.57 -0.99 -3.64
CA PHE A 81 -12.81 -2.15 -4.09
C PHE A 81 -13.10 -2.49 -5.55
N TYR A 82 -14.37 -2.49 -5.97
CA TYR A 82 -14.78 -2.95 -7.29
C TYR A 82 -14.83 -1.85 -8.34
N ARG A 83 -14.81 -0.56 -7.95
CA ARG A 83 -14.62 0.55 -8.89
C ARG A 83 -13.30 0.38 -9.64
N SER A 84 -13.31 0.75 -10.92
CA SER A 84 -12.11 0.71 -11.73
C SER A 84 -11.15 1.83 -11.32
N ALA A 85 -9.88 1.48 -11.07
CA ALA A 85 -8.89 2.46 -10.60
C ALA A 85 -8.50 3.50 -11.65
N ASP A 86 -8.78 3.25 -12.94
CA ASP A 86 -8.56 4.20 -14.02
C ASP A 86 -9.45 5.45 -13.85
N GLU A 87 -10.64 5.32 -13.27
CA GLU A 87 -11.50 6.44 -12.88
C GLU A 87 -10.78 7.36 -11.88
N TYR A 88 -9.99 6.80 -10.96
CA TYR A 88 -9.15 7.58 -10.05
C TYR A 88 -7.85 8.09 -10.70
N GLY A 89 -7.61 7.74 -11.96
CA GLY A 89 -6.39 8.07 -12.68
C GLY A 89 -5.24 7.09 -12.45
N PHE A 90 -5.49 5.86 -11.97
CA PHE A 90 -4.47 4.82 -11.77
C PHE A 90 -4.63 3.69 -12.79
N MET A 91 -3.60 3.49 -13.62
CA MET A 91 -3.64 2.60 -14.79
C MET A 91 -2.90 1.28 -14.58
N GLY A 92 -2.54 0.95 -13.33
CA GLY A 92 -1.86 -0.31 -13.00
C GLY A 92 -2.82 -1.49 -12.92
N ASP A 93 -2.27 -2.70 -13.02
CA ASP A 93 -3.05 -3.94 -12.91
C ASP A 93 -3.63 -4.14 -11.50
N LYS A 94 -4.73 -4.92 -11.44
CA LYS A 94 -5.37 -5.35 -10.19
C LYS A 94 -4.97 -6.79 -9.85
N PRO A 95 -3.85 -7.02 -9.14
CA PRO A 95 -3.39 -8.37 -8.82
C PRO A 95 -4.33 -9.12 -7.86
N VAL A 96 -5.03 -8.42 -6.98
CA VAL A 96 -5.96 -9.00 -6.00
C VAL A 96 -7.39 -8.68 -6.42
N ARG A 97 -8.13 -9.69 -6.87
CA ARG A 97 -9.42 -9.51 -7.57
C ARG A 97 -10.64 -9.66 -6.67
N ASN A 98 -10.48 -10.28 -5.51
CA ASN A 98 -11.58 -10.53 -4.57
C ASN A 98 -11.34 -9.77 -3.26
N LEU A 99 -12.40 -9.13 -2.75
CA LEU A 99 -12.34 -8.39 -1.49
C LEU A 99 -11.92 -9.29 -0.31
N THR A 100 -12.38 -10.53 -0.32
CA THR A 100 -12.15 -11.54 0.71
C THR A 100 -10.86 -12.35 0.53
N GLU A 101 -10.04 -12.00 -0.47
CA GLU A 101 -8.79 -12.72 -0.72
C GLU A 101 -7.86 -12.65 0.51
N ALA A 102 -7.48 -13.84 0.99
CA ALA A 102 -6.68 -14.00 2.20
C ALA A 102 -5.23 -14.32 1.84
N VAL A 103 -4.28 -13.73 2.57
CA VAL A 103 -2.87 -14.12 2.47
C VAL A 103 -2.66 -15.43 3.24
N PRO A 104 -2.29 -16.55 2.59
CA PRO A 104 -2.11 -17.80 3.31
C PRO A 104 -0.93 -17.72 4.27
N ARG A 105 -1.18 -17.86 5.58
CA ARG A 105 -0.13 -17.73 6.61
C ARG A 105 1.06 -18.69 6.40
N ARG A 106 0.83 -19.84 5.78
CA ARG A 106 1.88 -20.82 5.43
C ARG A 106 2.82 -20.31 4.34
N GLU A 107 2.36 -19.40 3.48
CA GLU A 107 3.10 -18.86 2.32
C GLU A 107 3.92 -17.63 2.69
N VAL A 108 3.84 -17.15 3.93
CA VAL A 108 4.60 -16.01 4.41
C VAL A 108 5.51 -16.37 5.57
N ALA A 109 6.57 -15.59 5.75
CA ALA A 109 7.46 -15.67 6.90
C ALA A 109 7.62 -14.29 7.52
N LYS A 110 7.55 -14.22 8.85
CA LYS A 110 7.77 -12.99 9.59
C LYS A 110 9.25 -12.60 9.50
N VAL A 111 9.54 -11.35 9.16
CA VAL A 111 10.92 -10.84 9.14
C VAL A 111 11.23 -10.21 10.50
N PRO A 112 12.19 -10.76 11.27
CA PRO A 112 12.47 -10.29 12.64
C PRO A 112 12.75 -8.79 12.73
N TYR A 113 12.26 -8.15 13.79
CA TYR A 113 12.47 -6.73 14.12
C TYR A 113 11.91 -5.70 13.12
N THR A 114 11.14 -6.12 12.13
CA THR A 114 10.55 -5.21 11.11
C THR A 114 9.06 -4.99 11.29
N GLY A 115 8.37 -5.86 12.05
CA GLY A 115 6.91 -5.88 12.10
C GLY A 115 6.25 -6.35 10.79
N ASN A 116 7.02 -6.81 9.81
CA ASN A 116 6.55 -7.17 8.47
C ASN A 116 6.71 -8.66 8.19
N TYR A 117 6.06 -9.10 7.11
CA TYR A 117 6.17 -10.44 6.53
C TYR A 117 6.65 -10.34 5.08
N LEU A 118 7.31 -11.39 4.59
CA LEU A 118 7.57 -11.57 3.16
C LEU A 118 6.95 -12.88 2.71
N TYR A 119 6.52 -12.93 1.46
CA TYR A 119 6.17 -14.19 0.80
C TYR A 119 7.40 -15.10 0.73
N ARG A 120 7.19 -16.37 1.07
CA ARG A 120 8.19 -17.43 0.90
C ARG A 120 8.53 -17.58 -0.58
N GLY A 121 9.74 -18.06 -0.86
CA GLY A 121 10.23 -18.18 -2.24
C GLY A 121 10.92 -16.90 -2.69
N ASP A 122 10.47 -16.32 -3.81
CA ASP A 122 11.18 -15.24 -4.49
C ASP A 122 11.37 -13.98 -3.65
N ALA A 123 10.33 -13.51 -2.96
CA ALA A 123 10.43 -12.26 -2.19
C ALA A 123 11.48 -12.38 -1.06
N MET A 124 11.45 -13.47 -0.28
CA MET A 124 12.49 -13.74 0.72
C MET A 124 13.89 -13.88 0.10
N ARG A 125 14.02 -14.64 -0.99
CA ARG A 125 15.30 -14.86 -1.67
C ARG A 125 15.91 -13.55 -2.19
N VAL A 126 15.09 -12.69 -2.82
CA VAL A 126 15.53 -11.38 -3.30
C VAL A 126 15.93 -10.49 -2.13
N TYR A 127 15.13 -10.43 -1.06
CA TYR A 127 15.45 -9.63 0.12
C TYR A 127 16.75 -10.07 0.80
N ASP A 128 16.97 -11.37 0.97
CA ASP A 128 18.20 -11.92 1.56
C ASP A 128 19.42 -11.60 0.70
N LYS A 129 19.28 -11.69 -0.63
CA LYS A 129 20.35 -11.33 -1.58
C LYS A 129 20.68 -9.83 -1.50
N ILE A 130 19.67 -8.96 -1.49
CA ILE A 130 19.85 -7.51 -1.29
C ILE A 130 20.59 -7.24 0.02
N ARG A 131 20.18 -7.83 1.14
CA ARG A 131 20.85 -7.63 2.43
C ARG A 131 22.30 -8.07 2.43
N LYS A 132 22.61 -9.19 1.75
CA LYS A 132 23.97 -9.72 1.63
C LYS A 132 24.87 -8.82 0.77
N GLU A 133 24.35 -8.31 -0.33
CA GLU A 133 25.17 -7.61 -1.35
C GLU A 133 25.22 -6.09 -1.19
N VAL A 134 24.13 -5.47 -0.72
CA VAL A 134 24.04 -4.01 -0.47
C VAL A 134 24.45 -3.68 0.96
N GLY A 135 24.20 -4.58 1.91
CA GLY A 135 24.76 -4.52 3.26
C GLY A 135 23.76 -4.15 4.37
N ARG A 136 24.30 -3.97 5.58
CA ARG A 136 23.53 -3.95 6.85
C ARG A 136 22.64 -2.72 7.05
N LYS A 137 22.81 -1.66 6.24
CA LYS A 137 21.97 -0.46 6.29
C LYS A 137 20.59 -0.70 5.67
N VAL A 138 20.41 -1.75 4.86
CA VAL A 138 19.11 -2.14 4.30
C VAL A 138 18.14 -2.52 5.42
N VAL A 139 16.93 -1.98 5.35
CA VAL A 139 15.80 -2.37 6.20
C VAL A 139 14.58 -2.70 5.34
N LEU A 140 13.79 -3.69 5.75
CA LEU A 140 12.46 -3.91 5.16
C LEU A 140 11.52 -2.88 5.76
N THR A 141 10.98 -2.00 4.93
CA THR A 141 10.08 -0.91 5.36
C THR A 141 8.61 -1.28 5.20
N SER A 142 8.29 -2.10 4.19
CA SER A 142 6.97 -2.70 4.03
C SER A 142 7.11 -4.06 3.34
N GLY A 143 6.34 -5.05 3.78
CA GLY A 143 6.30 -6.37 3.15
C GLY A 143 4.90 -6.70 2.63
N VAL A 144 4.41 -7.90 2.93
CA VAL A 144 3.05 -8.35 2.60
C VAL A 144 2.01 -7.34 3.09
N ARG A 145 1.04 -6.99 2.22
CA ARG A 145 -0.14 -6.19 2.60
C ARG A 145 -1.42 -6.90 2.15
N SER A 146 -2.26 -7.30 3.09
CA SER A 146 -3.62 -7.77 2.79
C SER A 146 -4.50 -6.64 2.24
N VAL A 147 -5.67 -7.01 1.70
CA VAL A 147 -6.70 -6.06 1.26
C VAL A 147 -7.07 -5.09 2.39
N VAL A 148 -7.21 -5.59 3.63
CA VAL A 148 -7.52 -4.78 4.81
C VAL A 148 -6.43 -3.75 5.11
N LYS A 149 -5.15 -4.15 5.05
CA LYS A 149 -4.05 -3.19 5.23
C LYS A 149 -4.05 -2.15 4.12
N GLN A 150 -4.34 -2.54 2.88
CA GLN A 150 -4.38 -1.61 1.76
C GLN A 150 -5.55 -0.62 1.88
N PHE A 151 -6.72 -1.06 2.33
CA PHE A 151 -7.83 -0.18 2.68
C PHE A 151 -7.43 0.84 3.74
N HIS A 152 -6.83 0.38 4.83
CA HIS A 152 -6.40 1.27 5.90
C HIS A 152 -5.52 2.41 5.37
N LEU A 153 -4.49 2.09 4.58
CA LEU A 153 -3.57 3.07 4.01
C LEU A 153 -4.25 4.01 3.00
N PHE A 154 -5.06 3.47 2.10
CA PHE A 154 -5.72 4.25 1.06
C PHE A 154 -6.77 5.21 1.65
N LEU A 155 -7.60 4.71 2.57
CA LEU A 155 -8.62 5.53 3.23
C LEU A 155 -8.01 6.56 4.17
N ALA A 156 -6.89 6.25 4.84
CA ALA A 156 -6.14 7.24 5.60
C ALA A 156 -5.75 8.42 4.71
N LYS A 157 -5.17 8.12 3.55
CA LYS A 157 -4.76 9.16 2.61
C LYS A 157 -5.94 9.94 2.03
N ALA A 158 -7.07 9.27 1.73
CA ALA A 158 -8.28 9.93 1.30
C ALA A 158 -8.83 10.87 2.39
N VAL A 159 -8.82 10.46 3.66
CA VAL A 159 -9.21 11.31 4.80
C VAL A 159 -8.28 12.52 4.93
N GLU A 160 -6.97 12.33 4.83
CA GLU A 160 -5.97 13.42 4.85
C GLU A 160 -6.13 14.39 3.67
N SER A 161 -6.78 13.95 2.59
CA SER A 161 -6.95 14.70 1.35
C SER A 161 -8.40 15.17 1.16
N ASP A 162 -9.14 15.35 2.26
CA ASP A 162 -10.53 15.83 2.29
C ASP A 162 -11.49 15.03 1.37
N GLY A 163 -11.26 13.72 1.27
CA GLY A 163 -12.05 12.79 0.46
C GLY A 163 -11.62 12.68 -1.00
N ASN A 164 -10.52 13.31 -1.42
CA ASN A 164 -10.01 13.19 -2.79
C ASN A 164 -9.40 11.80 -3.05
N LEU A 165 -10.15 10.95 -3.76
CA LEU A 165 -9.76 9.58 -4.09
C LEU A 165 -8.71 9.53 -5.20
N SER A 166 -8.76 10.44 -6.17
CA SER A 166 -7.74 10.53 -7.22
C SER A 166 -6.37 10.91 -6.63
N LEU A 167 -6.32 11.84 -5.68
CA LEU A 167 -5.10 12.23 -4.97
C LEU A 167 -4.56 11.08 -4.11
N ALA A 168 -5.46 10.37 -3.41
CA ALA A 168 -5.08 9.16 -2.68
C ALA A 168 -4.47 8.12 -3.62
N SER A 169 -5.07 7.89 -4.78
CA SER A 169 -4.62 6.94 -5.80
C SER A 169 -3.26 7.29 -6.41
N ARG A 170 -2.98 8.58 -6.63
CA ARG A 170 -1.64 9.03 -7.05
C ARG A 170 -0.57 8.79 -5.99
N SER A 171 -0.96 8.71 -4.72
CA SER A 171 -0.04 8.50 -3.60
C SER A 171 0.17 7.03 -3.25
N LEU A 172 -0.89 6.22 -3.38
CA LEU A 172 -0.97 4.83 -2.96
C LEU A 172 -1.92 4.09 -3.89
N ALA A 173 -1.54 2.89 -4.33
CA ALA A 173 -2.45 2.04 -5.11
C ALA A 173 -3.80 1.82 -4.38
N PRO A 174 -4.95 1.87 -5.06
CA PRO A 174 -6.23 1.53 -4.47
C PRO A 174 -6.27 0.09 -3.92
N PRO A 175 -7.23 -0.24 -3.02
CA PRO A 175 -7.45 -1.61 -2.56
C PRO A 175 -7.62 -2.57 -3.73
N GLY A 176 -6.89 -3.70 -3.71
CA GLY A 176 -6.85 -4.66 -4.82
C GLY A 176 -5.73 -4.42 -5.85
N TYR A 177 -5.22 -3.19 -5.96
CA TYR A 177 -4.20 -2.78 -6.95
C TYR A 177 -2.75 -2.82 -6.41
N SER A 178 -2.56 -3.18 -5.14
CA SER A 178 -1.25 -3.24 -4.50
C SER A 178 -0.55 -4.56 -4.76
N PHE A 179 0.63 -4.51 -5.40
CA PHE A 179 1.46 -5.70 -5.63
C PHE A 179 2.09 -6.30 -4.35
N HIS A 180 2.00 -5.59 -3.21
CA HIS A 180 2.34 -6.17 -1.91
C HIS A 180 1.38 -7.28 -1.50
N GLY A 181 0.19 -7.33 -2.10
CA GLY A 181 -0.74 -8.44 -1.94
C GLY A 181 -0.24 -9.73 -2.58
N VAL A 182 0.73 -9.68 -3.50
CA VAL A 182 1.16 -10.86 -4.28
C VAL A 182 2.68 -11.12 -4.27
N GLY A 183 3.51 -10.26 -3.69
CA GLY A 183 4.93 -10.57 -3.56
C GLY A 183 5.88 -9.39 -3.43
N ASP A 184 5.51 -8.23 -3.98
CA ASP A 184 6.38 -7.05 -3.96
C ASP A 184 6.56 -6.53 -2.52
N PHE A 185 7.68 -5.84 -2.29
CA PHE A 185 8.02 -5.30 -0.97
C PHE A 185 8.86 -4.03 -1.08
N ASP A 186 8.93 -3.28 0.01
CA ASP A 186 9.69 -2.03 0.10
C ASP A 186 10.93 -2.18 0.96
N VAL A 187 12.02 -1.58 0.48
CA VAL A 187 13.27 -1.45 1.25
C VAL A 187 13.61 0.00 1.49
N GLY A 188 14.32 0.24 2.58
CA GLY A 188 14.83 1.55 2.93
C GLY A 188 16.23 1.49 3.51
N GLN A 189 16.72 2.65 3.90
CA GLN A 189 17.93 2.81 4.69
C GLN A 189 17.60 3.07 6.16
N ARG A 190 18.30 2.34 7.04
CA ARG A 190 18.27 2.55 8.48
C ARG A 190 18.62 4.01 8.81
N GLY A 191 17.83 4.64 9.66
CA GLY A 191 18.03 6.03 10.10
C GLY A 191 17.27 7.09 9.28
N LEU A 192 16.71 6.76 8.11
CA LEU A 192 15.96 7.74 7.30
C LEU A 192 14.50 7.95 7.75
N GLY A 193 13.92 7.02 8.51
CA GLY A 193 12.53 7.13 8.96
C GLY A 193 11.56 7.34 7.80
N LYS A 194 10.74 8.40 7.87
CA LYS A 194 9.77 8.76 6.82
C LYS A 194 10.42 9.14 5.48
N LEU A 195 11.70 9.56 5.48
CA LEU A 195 12.42 9.91 4.24
C LEU A 195 12.67 8.71 3.32
N ASN A 196 12.51 7.47 3.82
CA ASN A 196 12.51 6.27 2.99
C ASN A 196 11.36 6.28 1.96
N PHE A 197 10.25 6.97 2.23
CA PHE A 197 9.07 7.02 1.37
C PHE A 197 8.96 8.35 0.60
N THR A 198 10.11 8.95 0.29
CA THR A 198 10.21 10.16 -0.53
C THR A 198 11.35 10.02 -1.53
N VAL A 199 11.46 10.99 -2.45
CA VAL A 199 12.59 11.08 -3.40
C VAL A 199 13.95 11.16 -2.70
N HIS A 200 14.00 11.55 -1.42
CA HIS A 200 15.24 11.60 -0.65
C HIS A 200 15.92 10.23 -0.55
N PHE A 201 15.16 9.12 -0.60
CA PHE A 201 15.74 7.78 -0.59
C PHE A 201 16.74 7.56 -1.75
N THR A 202 16.58 8.24 -2.89
CA THR A 202 17.51 8.10 -4.03
C THR A 202 18.92 8.64 -3.75
N GLN A 203 19.08 9.42 -2.68
CA GLN A 203 20.36 9.98 -2.24
C GLN A 203 21.08 9.05 -1.26
N SER A 204 20.46 7.92 -0.87
CA SER A 204 20.99 7.00 0.12
C SER A 204 21.97 5.99 -0.46
N GLU A 205 22.90 5.49 0.36
CA GLU A 205 23.84 4.43 -0.02
C GLU A 205 23.09 3.14 -0.39
N VAL A 206 22.01 2.83 0.32
CA VAL A 206 21.18 1.65 0.00
C VAL A 206 20.60 1.76 -1.40
N PHE A 207 20.06 2.92 -1.79
CA PHE A 207 19.53 3.11 -3.14
C PHE A 207 20.61 2.96 -4.21
N GLN A 208 21.79 3.58 -4.01
CA GLN A 208 22.90 3.44 -4.96
C GLN A 208 23.33 1.98 -5.10
N GLY A 209 23.49 1.27 -3.98
CA GLY A 209 23.86 -0.14 -3.99
C GLY A 209 22.82 -1.05 -4.66
N LEU A 210 21.52 -0.74 -4.52
CA LEU A 210 20.44 -1.42 -5.24
C LEU A 210 20.50 -1.15 -6.75
N ALA A 211 20.77 0.09 -7.15
CA ALA A 211 20.87 0.52 -8.55
C ALA A 211 22.04 -0.19 -9.26
N GLU A 212 23.24 -0.12 -8.68
CA GLU A 212 24.47 -0.73 -9.21
C GLU A 212 24.34 -2.23 -9.47
N ARG A 213 23.53 -2.92 -8.66
CA ARG A 213 23.33 -4.38 -8.74
C ARG A 213 22.07 -4.78 -9.52
N GLY A 214 21.36 -3.80 -10.09
CA GLY A 214 20.20 -4.06 -10.95
C GLY A 214 18.94 -4.52 -10.23
N TYR A 215 18.79 -4.23 -8.93
CA TYR A 215 17.58 -4.56 -8.16
C TYR A 215 16.41 -3.61 -8.45
N LEU A 216 16.69 -2.39 -8.94
CA LEU A 216 15.69 -1.35 -9.18
C LEU A 216 14.99 -1.48 -10.54
N LYS A 217 14.32 -2.61 -10.77
CA LYS A 217 13.34 -2.76 -11.88
C LYS A 217 12.02 -2.10 -11.48
N LEU A 218 12.07 -0.78 -11.30
CA LEU A 218 11.02 0.00 -10.68
C LEU A 218 9.68 -0.16 -11.40
N ARG A 219 8.63 -0.50 -10.63
CA ARG A 219 7.26 -0.54 -11.14
C ARG A 219 6.74 0.86 -11.46
N TYR A 220 7.10 1.83 -10.62
CA TYR A 220 6.68 3.22 -10.73
C TYR A 220 7.90 4.13 -10.87
N THR A 221 8.38 4.28 -12.12
CA THR A 221 9.46 5.21 -12.50
C THR A 221 8.97 6.67 -12.44
N ARG A 222 9.87 7.65 -12.60
CA ARG A 222 9.50 9.09 -12.57
C ARG A 222 8.61 9.52 -13.74
N ASP A 223 8.63 8.74 -14.80
CA ASP A 223 7.96 8.92 -16.08
C ASP A 223 6.93 7.83 -16.35
N ASN A 224 6.57 7.04 -15.33
CA ASN A 224 5.57 6.00 -15.48
C ASN A 224 4.22 6.60 -15.90
N GLN A 225 3.50 5.83 -16.70
CA GLN A 225 2.19 6.19 -17.23
C GLN A 225 1.05 5.51 -16.45
N LEU A 226 1.35 5.07 -15.22
CA LEU A 226 0.42 4.32 -14.36
C LEU A 226 -0.34 5.23 -13.39
N GLY A 227 -0.09 6.54 -13.43
CA GLY A 227 -0.84 7.52 -12.64
C GLY A 227 -0.54 7.52 -11.15
N VAL A 228 0.58 6.91 -10.74
CA VAL A 228 1.05 6.85 -9.36
C VAL A 228 2.45 7.42 -9.24
N ARG A 229 2.74 8.05 -8.09
CA ARG A 229 4.02 8.69 -7.80
C ARG A 229 5.20 7.75 -7.99
N PHE A 230 6.37 8.35 -8.18
CA PHE A 230 7.64 7.65 -8.19
C PHE A 230 7.93 6.97 -6.84
N GLU A 231 8.20 5.67 -6.86
CA GLU A 231 8.47 4.85 -5.66
C GLU A 231 9.85 4.18 -5.73
N PRO A 232 10.95 4.91 -5.44
CA PRO A 232 12.32 4.38 -5.52
C PRO A 232 12.65 3.27 -4.52
N TRP A 233 11.81 3.08 -3.52
CA TRP A 233 11.96 2.07 -2.46
C TRP A 233 11.33 0.71 -2.81
N HIS A 234 10.50 0.67 -3.85
CA HIS A 234 9.68 -0.50 -4.21
C HIS A 234 10.49 -1.54 -4.98
N ILE A 235 10.56 -2.77 -4.45
CA ILE A 235 11.22 -3.92 -5.07
C ILE A 235 10.18 -4.79 -5.77
N LYS A 236 10.24 -4.82 -7.09
CA LYS A 236 9.43 -5.70 -7.93
C LYS A 236 9.96 -7.13 -7.86
N VAL A 237 9.09 -8.04 -7.45
CA VAL A 237 9.36 -9.49 -7.41
C VAL A 237 8.51 -10.20 -8.46
N VAL A 238 7.23 -9.84 -8.56
CA VAL A 238 6.28 -10.50 -9.45
C VAL A 238 6.20 -9.75 -10.78
N SER A 239 6.32 -10.48 -11.88
CA SER A 239 5.94 -9.98 -13.21
C SER A 239 4.42 -10.06 -13.33
N ALA A 240 3.80 -8.90 -13.57
CA ALA A 240 2.41 -8.84 -14.02
C ALA A 240 2.35 -9.24 -15.50
#